data_AF-A0AAQ5XHP6-F1
#
_entry.id   AF-A0AAQ5XHP6-F1
#
_cell.length_a   1.000
_cell.length_b   1.000
_cell.length_c   1.000
_cell.angle_alpha   90.00
_cell.angle_beta   90.00
_cell.angle_gamma   90.00
#
_symmetry.space_group_name_H-M   'P 1'
#
loop_
_entity.id
_entity.type
_entity.pdbx_description
1 polymer ?
#
loop_
_entity_poly.entity_id
_entity_poly.type
_entity_poly.pdbx_seq_one_letter_code
_entity_poly.pdbx_strand_id
1 'polypeptide(L)'
;SFFFFFFKYQISPPNEHIVLNDPWRPWWQRYQPIGYKLCSRSGSENELRDMISRCNKVGVNIYVDVVINHMCRAGGGEGTHSSCGSWFNASKKDFPSVPYSHLDFNDYKCRTASGNIENYGDKYQVRDCRLVGLLDLALEKDYVRSKVADYMNSLIDMGVAGFRVDATKHMWPGDLEAVYGRLHNLNTSWFPGGSRSFIFQEVVFPKCFYKGPSNIVIEYLKKTEENVWSQYYYYTSVSVRYHCIVKAPCQIQM
;
A
#
# COMPACT_ATOMS: atom_id res chain seq x y z
N SER A 1 -7.30 11.88 37.06
CA SER A 1 -6.60 11.83 35.77
C SER A 1 -7.21 10.77 34.88
N PHE A 2 -7.78 11.16 33.73
CA PHE A 2 -8.09 10.22 32.66
C PHE A 2 -6.79 9.89 31.92
N PHE A 3 -6.26 8.69 32.08
CA PHE A 3 -5.16 8.18 31.27
C PHE A 3 -5.76 7.66 29.95
N PHE A 4 -5.54 8.37 28.85
CA PHE A 4 -5.78 7.83 27.51
C PHE A 4 -4.59 6.95 27.13
N PHE A 5 -4.73 5.62 27.25
CA PHE A 5 -3.74 4.68 26.74
C PHE A 5 -4.00 4.39 25.27
N PHE A 6 -3.35 5.12 24.37
CA PHE A 6 -3.23 4.71 22.98
C PHE A 6 -2.00 3.81 22.83
N PHE A 7 -2.20 2.50 22.65
CA PHE A 7 -1.10 1.53 22.52
C PHE A 7 -0.53 1.43 21.10
N LYS A 8 -1.20 2.02 20.11
CA LYS A 8 -0.92 1.82 18.69
C LYS A 8 -1.20 3.10 17.90
N TYR A 9 -0.33 3.44 16.96
CA TYR A 9 -0.51 4.58 16.08
C TYR A 9 -0.16 4.23 14.63
N GLN A 10 -1.08 4.52 13.69
CA GLN A 10 -0.80 4.38 12.26
C GLN A 10 -0.27 5.71 11.73
N ILE A 11 0.88 5.70 11.07
CA ILE A 11 1.43 6.86 10.37
C ILE A 11 1.13 6.80 8.88
N SER A 12 0.97 7.97 8.26
CA SER A 12 0.90 8.14 6.82
C SER A 12 2.18 7.66 6.11
N PRO A 13 2.17 7.42 4.79
CA PRO A 13 3.32 6.87 4.07
C PRO A 13 4.60 7.69 4.27
N PRO A 14 5.67 7.12 4.86
CA PRO A 14 6.89 7.85 5.19
C PRO A 14 7.89 7.91 4.03
N ASN A 15 7.67 7.11 2.98
CA ASN A 15 8.52 7.09 1.80
C ASN A 15 8.34 8.34 0.93
N GLU A 16 9.33 8.56 0.06
CA GLU A 16 9.36 9.65 -0.90
C GLU A 16 8.18 9.56 -1.88
N HIS A 17 7.48 10.68 -2.03
CA HIS A 17 6.28 10.77 -2.84
C HIS A 17 6.32 12.00 -3.76
N ILE A 18 5.47 12.02 -4.78
CA ILE A 18 5.36 13.14 -5.72
C ILE A 18 4.89 14.41 -4.98
N VAL A 19 5.32 15.57 -5.49
CA VAL A 19 5.06 16.88 -4.93
C VAL A 19 4.16 17.66 -5.90
N LEU A 20 2.88 17.79 -5.55
CA LEU A 20 1.84 18.38 -6.40
C LEU A 20 1.46 19.78 -5.94
N ASN A 21 1.32 20.70 -6.89
CA ASN A 21 0.95 22.10 -6.67
C ASN A 21 -0.49 22.41 -7.12
N ASP A 22 -1.13 21.54 -7.91
CA ASP A 22 -2.51 21.69 -8.35
C ASP A 22 -3.30 20.37 -8.20
N PRO A 23 -4.27 20.30 -7.26
CA PRO A 23 -4.50 21.26 -6.19
C PRO A 23 -3.25 21.42 -5.29
N TRP A 24 -3.18 22.47 -4.47
CA TRP A 24 -2.00 22.70 -3.63
C TRP A 24 -1.82 21.60 -2.56
N ARG A 25 -0.75 20.81 -2.71
CA ARG A 25 -0.26 19.84 -1.71
C ARG A 25 -1.35 18.90 -1.15
N PRO A 26 -2.14 18.21 -1.99
CA PRO A 26 -3.24 17.37 -1.53
C PRO A 26 -2.74 16.24 -0.64
N TRP A 27 -3.62 15.68 0.18
CA TRP A 27 -3.28 14.54 1.05
C TRP A 27 -2.87 13.31 0.23
N TRP A 28 -3.57 13.07 -0.89
CA TRP A 28 -3.40 11.89 -1.73
C TRP A 28 -2.08 11.86 -2.53
N GLN A 29 -1.30 12.96 -2.55
CA GLN A 29 0.03 12.92 -3.17
C GLN A 29 0.98 11.93 -2.45
N ARG A 30 0.73 11.61 -1.18
CA ARG A 30 1.51 10.62 -0.42
C ARG A 30 1.30 9.18 -0.88
N TYR A 31 0.21 8.92 -1.62
CA TYR A 31 -0.10 7.63 -2.24
C TYR A 31 0.40 7.57 -3.69
N GLN A 32 1.42 8.36 -4.02
CA GLN A 32 2.08 8.36 -5.32
C GLN A 32 3.59 8.33 -5.10
N PRO A 33 4.14 7.13 -4.80
CA PRO A 33 5.57 6.96 -4.53
C PRO A 33 6.44 7.41 -5.69
N ILE A 34 7.57 8.05 -5.36
CA ILE A 34 8.68 8.27 -6.30
C ILE A 34 9.86 7.36 -5.93
N GLY A 35 10.01 7.02 -4.66
CA GLY A 35 10.94 6.00 -4.22
C GLY A 35 10.75 5.62 -2.77
N TYR A 36 11.67 4.81 -2.27
CA TYR A 36 11.62 4.27 -0.90
C TYR A 36 12.51 5.02 0.10
N LYS A 37 13.12 6.15 -0.30
CA LYS A 37 13.79 7.05 0.64
C LYS A 37 12.80 7.52 1.69
N LEU A 38 13.20 7.52 2.95
CA LEU A 38 12.36 7.92 4.08
C LEU A 38 12.42 9.43 4.28
N CYS A 39 11.95 10.19 3.30
CA CYS A 39 11.66 11.60 3.53
C CYS A 39 10.35 12.00 2.85
N SER A 40 9.46 12.55 3.65
CA SER A 40 8.10 12.89 3.26
C SER A 40 7.74 14.24 3.85
N ARG A 41 6.53 14.71 3.58
CA ARG A 41 6.00 15.91 4.26
C ARG A 41 5.99 15.79 5.80
N SER A 42 6.05 14.57 6.34
CA SER A 42 6.10 14.34 7.79
C SER A 42 7.49 14.48 8.41
N GLY A 43 8.54 14.61 7.60
CA GLY A 43 9.91 14.73 8.08
C GLY A 43 10.90 13.82 7.35
N SER A 44 12.14 13.89 7.82
CA SER A 44 13.31 13.12 7.41
C SER A 44 13.39 11.75 8.07
N GLU A 45 14.30 10.90 7.60
CA GLU A 45 14.54 9.57 8.17
C GLU A 45 14.95 9.65 9.64
N ASN A 46 15.78 10.63 10.00
CA ASN A 46 16.25 10.81 11.38
C ASN A 46 15.09 11.17 12.31
N GLU A 47 14.17 12.02 11.86
CA GLU A 47 12.96 12.37 12.63
C GLU A 47 12.01 11.18 12.76
N LEU A 48 11.85 10.39 11.69
CA LEU A 48 11.07 9.15 11.74
C LEU A 48 11.66 8.15 12.73
N ARG A 49 12.98 7.95 12.70
CA ARG A 49 13.70 7.06 13.61
C ARG A 49 13.61 7.53 15.07
N ASP A 50 13.74 8.83 15.32
CA ASP A 50 13.53 9.43 16.65
C ASP A 50 12.11 9.17 17.15
N MET A 51 11.10 9.42 16.31
CA MET A 51 9.70 9.19 16.64
C MET A 51 9.44 7.71 16.99
N ILE A 52 9.90 6.77 16.16
CA ILE A 52 9.74 5.33 16.42
C ILE A 52 10.41 4.94 17.75
N SER A 53 11.66 5.37 17.97
CA SER A 53 12.41 5.09 19.19
C SER A 53 11.70 5.61 20.43
N ARG A 54 11.22 6.87 20.41
CA ARG A 54 10.52 7.48 21.54
C ARG A 54 9.18 6.81 21.82
N CYS A 55 8.42 6.45 20.79
CA CYS A 55 7.15 5.73 20.94
C CYS A 55 7.37 4.34 21.53
N ASN A 56 8.35 3.57 21.03
CA ASN A 56 8.64 2.24 21.57
C ASN A 56 9.11 2.30 23.04
N LYS A 57 9.89 3.32 23.45
CA LYS A 57 10.29 3.53 24.86
C LYS A 57 9.13 3.66 25.83
N VAL A 58 7.99 4.18 25.36
CA VAL A 58 6.78 4.35 26.18
C VAL A 58 5.71 3.29 25.87
N GLY A 59 6.07 2.22 25.15
CA GLY A 59 5.16 1.12 24.83
C GLY A 59 4.08 1.43 23.80
N VAL A 60 4.30 2.44 22.95
CA VAL A 60 3.39 2.81 21.85
C VAL A 60 3.93 2.26 20.54
N ASN A 61 3.21 1.30 19.96
CA ASN A 61 3.63 0.63 18.73
C ASN A 61 3.27 1.47 17.49
N ILE A 62 4.24 1.62 16.58
CA ILE A 62 4.06 2.31 15.30
C ILE A 62 3.69 1.32 14.20
N TYR A 63 2.67 1.67 13.43
CA TYR A 63 2.24 0.97 12.22
C TYR A 63 2.40 1.89 11.03
N VAL A 64 3.03 1.41 9.97
CA VAL A 64 3.33 2.25 8.80
C VAL A 64 2.34 1.95 7.67
N ASP A 65 1.77 2.99 7.08
CA ASP A 65 1.07 2.89 5.80
C ASP A 65 2.07 2.72 4.66
N VAL A 66 2.11 1.54 4.05
CA VAL A 66 3.02 1.20 2.94
C VAL A 66 2.26 1.13 1.63
N VAL A 67 2.76 1.87 0.64
CA VAL A 67 2.20 1.95 -0.71
C VAL A 67 3.11 1.17 -1.64
N ILE A 68 2.76 -0.11 -1.86
CA ILE A 68 3.63 -1.09 -2.54
C ILE A 68 3.01 -1.67 -3.82
N ASN A 69 1.76 -1.31 -4.15
CA ASN A 69 1.10 -1.72 -5.38
C ASN A 69 1.63 -0.94 -6.60
N HIS A 70 1.89 0.34 -6.43
CA HIS A 70 2.10 1.27 -7.54
C HIS A 70 3.12 2.35 -7.19
N MET A 71 3.62 3.01 -8.22
CA MET A 71 4.35 4.29 -8.14
C MET A 71 3.41 5.45 -8.46
N CYS A 72 3.95 6.64 -8.75
CA CYS A 72 3.12 7.79 -9.12
C CYS A 72 2.29 7.57 -10.40
N ARG A 73 1.35 8.47 -10.64
CA ARG A 73 0.48 8.39 -11.83
C ARG A 73 1.32 8.47 -13.11
N ALA A 74 0.93 7.74 -14.16
CA ALA A 74 1.59 7.78 -15.48
C ALA A 74 1.68 9.21 -16.06
N GLY A 75 0.71 10.07 -15.74
CA GLY A 75 0.70 11.50 -16.08
C GLY A 75 1.41 12.41 -15.06
N GLY A 76 2.24 11.86 -14.17
CA GLY A 76 2.93 12.60 -13.11
C GLY A 76 4.08 13.50 -13.60
N GLY A 77 4.40 13.44 -14.90
CA GLY A 77 5.46 14.23 -15.52
C GLY A 77 6.87 13.69 -15.26
N GLU A 78 7.85 14.53 -15.54
CA GLU A 78 9.27 14.29 -15.34
C GLU A 78 9.86 15.44 -14.55
N GLY A 79 10.81 15.13 -13.66
CA GLY A 79 11.52 16.14 -12.89
C GLY A 79 11.87 15.68 -11.48
N THR A 80 12.16 16.66 -10.64
CA THR A 80 12.57 16.48 -9.23
C THR A 80 11.49 16.95 -8.25
N HIS A 81 10.23 17.07 -8.70
CA HIS A 81 9.08 17.39 -7.85
C HIS A 81 8.67 16.15 -7.03
N SER A 82 9.56 15.74 -6.15
CA SER A 82 9.44 14.66 -5.19
C SER A 82 9.84 15.17 -3.81
N SER A 83 9.37 14.53 -2.74
CA SER A 83 9.58 15.05 -1.39
C SER A 83 11.04 15.03 -0.94
N CYS A 84 11.92 14.26 -1.59
CA CYS A 84 13.37 14.27 -1.35
C CYS A 84 14.19 14.76 -2.54
N GLY A 85 13.55 15.37 -3.54
CA GLY A 85 14.23 15.88 -4.72
C GLY A 85 14.82 14.81 -5.64
N SER A 86 14.49 13.52 -5.46
CA SER A 86 14.85 12.48 -6.43
C SER A 86 14.22 12.80 -7.79
N TRP A 87 15.02 12.71 -8.84
CA TRP A 87 14.51 12.77 -10.20
C TRP A 87 13.72 11.51 -10.55
N PHE A 88 12.67 11.65 -11.36
CA PHE A 88 11.93 10.56 -11.97
C PHE A 88 11.32 10.98 -13.31
N ASN A 89 10.91 10.00 -14.12
CA ASN A 89 10.12 10.21 -15.33
C ASN A 89 8.95 9.22 -15.37
N ALA A 90 7.74 9.69 -15.06
CA ALA A 90 6.56 8.83 -15.02
C ALA A 90 6.20 8.26 -16.41
N SER A 91 6.32 9.07 -17.46
CA SER A 91 5.99 8.66 -18.84
C SER A 91 6.89 7.53 -19.34
N LYS A 92 8.18 7.58 -18.99
CA LYS A 92 9.16 6.53 -19.31
C LYS A 92 9.23 5.42 -18.25
N LYS A 93 8.52 5.59 -17.14
CA LYS A 93 8.53 4.69 -15.97
C LYS A 93 9.93 4.49 -15.42
N ASP A 94 10.67 5.60 -15.32
CA ASP A 94 12.05 5.63 -14.85
C ASP A 94 12.09 6.23 -13.44
N PHE A 95 12.42 5.39 -12.46
CA PHE A 95 12.50 5.73 -11.05
C PHE A 95 13.86 5.31 -10.50
N PRO A 96 14.93 6.06 -10.84
CA PRO A 96 16.31 5.66 -10.53
C PRO A 96 16.64 5.67 -9.03
N SER A 97 15.81 6.26 -8.19
CA SER A 97 15.97 6.19 -6.72
C SER A 97 15.67 4.79 -6.15
N VAL A 98 14.90 3.96 -6.86
CA VAL A 98 14.62 2.54 -6.51
C VAL A 98 15.33 1.56 -7.46
N PRO A 99 16.15 2.07 -8.36
CA PRO A 99 16.12 1.81 -9.81
C PRO A 99 15.00 0.91 -10.35
N TYR A 100 13.77 1.43 -10.50
CA TYR A 100 12.78 0.80 -11.38
C TYR A 100 12.81 1.38 -12.78
N SER A 101 12.57 0.52 -13.76
CA SER A 101 12.44 0.85 -15.17
C SER A 101 11.07 0.43 -15.69
N HIS A 102 10.75 0.75 -16.94
CA HIS A 102 9.52 0.28 -17.61
C HIS A 102 9.30 -1.25 -17.58
N LEU A 103 10.36 -2.05 -17.37
CA LEU A 103 10.27 -3.50 -17.25
C LEU A 103 9.67 -3.96 -15.91
N ASP A 104 9.57 -3.07 -14.93
CA ASP A 104 9.14 -3.36 -13.56
C ASP A 104 7.68 -2.98 -13.32
N PHE A 105 6.94 -2.69 -14.40
CA PHE A 105 5.53 -2.33 -14.38
C PHE A 105 4.69 -3.27 -15.24
N ASN A 106 3.40 -3.42 -14.89
CA ASN A 106 2.47 -4.36 -15.51
C ASN A 106 1.91 -3.94 -16.88
N ASP A 107 2.55 -3.00 -17.58
CA ASP A 107 2.13 -2.57 -18.92
C ASP A 107 1.98 -3.72 -19.93
N TYR A 108 2.83 -4.74 -19.82
CA TYR A 108 2.78 -5.92 -20.69
C TYR A 108 1.70 -6.95 -20.29
N LYS A 109 1.22 -6.87 -19.05
CA LYS A 109 0.30 -7.83 -18.41
C LYS A 109 -1.14 -7.34 -18.49
N CYS A 110 -1.36 -6.05 -18.29
CA CYS A 110 -2.65 -5.40 -18.43
C CYS A 110 -3.22 -5.57 -19.86
N ARG A 111 -4.49 -5.98 -19.97
CA ARG A 111 -5.16 -6.26 -21.25
C ARG A 111 -6.19 -5.21 -21.68
N THR A 112 -6.49 -4.24 -20.82
CA THR A 112 -7.42 -3.15 -21.13
C THR A 112 -6.80 -2.17 -22.11
N ALA A 113 -7.58 -1.60 -23.03
CA ALA A 113 -7.08 -0.66 -24.03
C ALA A 113 -6.51 0.62 -23.42
N SER A 114 -7.07 1.09 -22.30
CA SER A 114 -6.56 2.30 -21.62
C SER A 114 -5.35 2.04 -20.72
N GLY A 115 -5.03 0.77 -20.44
CA GLY A 115 -4.08 0.37 -19.41
C GLY A 115 -4.58 0.57 -17.96
N ASN A 116 -5.84 0.96 -17.76
CA ASN A 116 -6.45 1.18 -16.44
C ASN A 116 -7.49 0.11 -16.12
N ILE A 117 -7.83 0.01 -14.84
CA ILE A 117 -8.99 -0.77 -14.40
C ILE A 117 -10.27 -0.11 -14.94
N GLU A 118 -11.06 -0.86 -15.71
CA GLU A 118 -12.30 -0.42 -16.36
C GLU A 118 -13.53 -1.18 -15.84
N ASN A 119 -13.35 -2.42 -15.38
CA ASN A 119 -14.38 -3.33 -14.87
C ASN A 119 -13.87 -4.09 -13.64
N TYR A 120 -14.40 -3.74 -12.46
CA TYR A 120 -14.05 -4.37 -11.19
C TYR A 120 -14.58 -5.82 -11.02
N GLY A 121 -15.41 -6.31 -11.93
CA GLY A 121 -15.83 -7.71 -11.98
C GLY A 121 -14.79 -8.66 -12.57
N ASP A 122 -13.79 -8.14 -13.26
CA ASP A 122 -12.67 -8.91 -13.80
C ASP A 122 -11.45 -8.79 -12.87
N LYS A 123 -11.13 -9.91 -12.22
CA LYS A 123 -10.04 -9.97 -11.23
C LYS A 123 -8.65 -9.72 -11.83
N TYR A 124 -8.46 -9.98 -13.12
CA TYR A 124 -7.15 -9.81 -13.77
C TYR A 124 -6.85 -8.33 -13.94
N GLN A 125 -7.76 -7.57 -14.55
CA GLN A 125 -7.54 -6.13 -14.64
C GLN A 125 -7.45 -5.45 -13.28
N VAL A 126 -8.23 -5.89 -12.27
CA VAL A 126 -8.16 -5.31 -10.92
C VAL A 126 -6.77 -5.41 -10.31
N ARG A 127 -5.99 -6.45 -10.67
CA ARG A 127 -4.67 -6.73 -10.09
C ARG A 127 -3.48 -6.47 -11.02
N ASP A 128 -3.72 -6.34 -12.32
CA ASP A 128 -2.67 -6.21 -13.33
C ASP A 128 -2.74 -4.86 -14.10
N CYS A 129 -3.78 -4.05 -13.88
CA CYS A 129 -3.95 -2.76 -14.56
C CYS A 129 -3.91 -1.59 -13.58
N ARG A 130 -3.63 -0.40 -14.12
CA ARG A 130 -3.43 0.82 -13.33
C ARG A 130 -4.71 1.22 -12.59
N LEU A 131 -4.62 1.33 -11.27
CA LEU A 131 -5.65 1.96 -10.45
C LEU A 131 -5.64 3.48 -10.72
N VAL A 132 -6.66 4.00 -11.39
CA VAL A 132 -6.81 5.44 -11.74
C VAL A 132 -5.57 6.08 -12.39
N GLY A 133 -4.79 5.28 -13.14
CA GLY A 133 -3.58 5.70 -13.83
C GLY A 133 -2.29 5.62 -13.00
N LEU A 134 -2.34 5.10 -11.78
CA LEU A 134 -1.17 4.82 -10.94
C LEU A 134 -0.34 3.71 -11.59
N LEU A 135 0.96 3.94 -11.77
CA LEU A 135 1.84 3.00 -12.46
C LEU A 135 1.98 1.71 -11.64
N ASP A 136 1.41 0.63 -12.15
CA ASP A 136 1.21 -0.63 -11.43
C ASP A 136 2.47 -1.49 -11.48
N LEU A 137 3.01 -1.88 -10.31
CA LEU A 137 4.27 -2.62 -10.19
C LEU A 137 4.08 -4.08 -10.56
N ALA A 138 5.05 -4.64 -11.27
CA ALA A 138 5.12 -6.05 -11.64
C ALA A 138 5.55 -6.92 -10.45
N LEU A 139 4.67 -7.04 -9.44
CA LEU A 139 4.96 -7.74 -8.18
C LEU A 139 5.20 -9.25 -8.35
N GLU A 140 4.91 -9.86 -9.51
CA GLU A 140 5.33 -11.23 -9.78
C GLU A 140 6.86 -11.37 -9.91
N LYS A 141 7.57 -10.28 -10.24
CA LYS A 141 9.02 -10.29 -10.45
C LYS A 141 9.77 -10.30 -9.13
N ASP A 142 10.72 -11.23 -8.99
CA ASP A 142 11.59 -11.33 -7.81
C ASP A 142 12.34 -10.04 -7.48
N TYR A 143 12.79 -9.32 -8.52
CA TYR A 143 13.44 -8.02 -8.37
C TYR A 143 12.55 -6.99 -7.66
N VAL A 144 11.29 -6.85 -8.11
CA VAL A 144 10.33 -5.90 -7.53
C VAL A 144 9.97 -6.31 -6.10
N ARG A 145 9.71 -7.60 -5.86
CA ARG A 145 9.45 -8.13 -4.50
C ARG A 145 10.61 -7.85 -3.55
N SER A 146 11.85 -8.01 -4.01
CA SER A 146 13.04 -7.75 -3.20
C SER A 146 13.17 -6.28 -2.85
N LYS A 147 12.97 -5.36 -3.80
CA LYS A 147 12.98 -3.91 -3.53
C LYS A 147 11.91 -3.48 -2.53
N VAL A 148 10.71 -4.04 -2.64
CA VAL A 148 9.62 -3.80 -1.69
C VAL A 148 9.96 -4.36 -0.31
N ALA A 149 10.48 -5.59 -0.24
CA ALA A 149 10.89 -6.22 1.01
C ALA A 149 12.02 -5.46 1.69
N ASP A 150 13.03 -4.99 0.96
CA ASP A 150 14.14 -4.18 1.48
C ASP A 150 13.62 -2.89 2.13
N TYR A 151 12.68 -2.21 1.46
CA TYR A 151 12.00 -1.04 2.00
C TYR A 151 11.26 -1.36 3.32
N MET A 152 10.45 -2.41 3.34
CA MET A 152 9.69 -2.81 4.53
C MET A 152 10.62 -3.28 5.67
N ASN A 153 11.70 -3.99 5.35
CA ASN A 153 12.70 -4.44 6.31
C ASN A 153 13.45 -3.25 6.94
N SER A 154 13.78 -2.21 6.16
CA SER A 154 14.36 -0.98 6.73
C SER A 154 13.49 -0.37 7.84
N LEU A 155 12.16 -0.44 7.70
CA LEU A 155 11.20 0.06 8.69
C LEU A 155 11.09 -0.88 9.89
N ILE A 156 11.08 -2.20 9.67
CA ILE A 156 11.12 -3.21 10.74
C ILE A 156 12.38 -3.01 11.60
N ASP A 157 13.52 -2.85 10.96
CA ASP A 157 14.82 -2.68 11.62
C ASP A 157 14.88 -1.38 12.43
N MET A 158 14.12 -0.34 12.05
CA MET A 158 13.93 0.87 12.86
C MET A 158 13.06 0.67 14.10
N GLY A 159 12.27 -0.42 14.17
CA GLY A 159 11.39 -0.74 15.29
C GLY A 159 9.89 -0.54 15.00
N VAL A 160 9.48 -0.50 13.74
CA VAL A 160 8.05 -0.53 13.37
C VAL A 160 7.44 -1.89 13.75
N ALA A 161 6.22 -1.87 14.32
CA ALA A 161 5.53 -3.08 14.79
C ALA A 161 4.68 -3.76 13.70
N GLY A 162 4.35 -3.03 12.62
CA GLY A 162 3.47 -3.55 11.58
C GLY A 162 3.16 -2.57 10.46
N PHE A 163 2.33 -3.01 9.53
CA PHE A 163 2.04 -2.32 8.28
C PHE A 163 0.56 -2.32 7.95
N ARG A 164 0.04 -1.15 7.55
CA ARG A 164 -1.15 -1.03 6.71
C ARG A 164 -0.70 -1.15 5.27
N VAL A 165 -1.19 -2.14 4.55
CA VAL A 165 -0.83 -2.33 3.15
C VAL A 165 -1.90 -1.67 2.29
N ASP A 166 -1.55 -0.57 1.63
CA ASP A 166 -2.44 0.17 0.74
C ASP A 166 -2.85 -0.67 -0.47
N ALA A 167 -4.07 -0.45 -0.96
CA ALA A 167 -4.54 -1.00 -2.23
C ALA A 167 -4.36 -2.53 -2.36
N THR A 168 -4.47 -3.29 -1.26
CA THR A 168 -4.21 -4.75 -1.27
C THR A 168 -5.09 -5.50 -2.25
N LYS A 169 -6.34 -5.05 -2.46
CA LYS A 169 -7.24 -5.61 -3.48
C LYS A 169 -6.60 -5.69 -4.88
N HIS A 170 -5.69 -4.76 -5.18
CA HIS A 170 -5.03 -4.59 -6.47
C HIS A 170 -3.73 -5.39 -6.59
N MET A 171 -3.39 -6.21 -5.60
CA MET A 171 -2.24 -7.10 -5.63
C MET A 171 -2.69 -8.55 -5.58
N TRP A 172 -1.92 -9.46 -6.19
CA TRP A 172 -2.20 -10.89 -6.07
C TRP A 172 -1.83 -11.37 -4.66
N PRO A 173 -2.68 -12.19 -4.01
CA PRO A 173 -2.37 -12.74 -2.69
C PRO A 173 -1.04 -13.51 -2.65
N GLY A 174 -0.71 -14.27 -3.71
CA GLY A 174 0.57 -14.99 -3.79
C GLY A 174 1.79 -14.08 -3.96
N ASP A 175 1.64 -12.90 -4.59
CA ASP A 175 2.72 -11.91 -4.65
C ASP A 175 2.97 -11.29 -3.27
N LEU A 176 1.90 -11.00 -2.54
CA LEU A 176 1.97 -10.49 -1.17
C LEU A 176 2.59 -11.51 -0.22
N GLU A 177 2.20 -12.78 -0.31
CA GLU A 177 2.82 -13.87 0.45
C GLU A 177 4.33 -13.94 0.18
N ALA A 178 4.74 -13.84 -1.09
CA ALA A 178 6.14 -13.86 -1.47
C ALA A 178 6.94 -12.63 -0.95
N VAL A 179 6.30 -11.47 -0.80
CA VAL A 179 6.90 -10.29 -0.15
C VAL A 179 6.97 -10.49 1.37
N TYR A 180 5.87 -10.90 2.01
CA TYR A 180 5.79 -11.07 3.46
C TYR A 180 6.72 -12.17 3.98
N GLY A 181 6.96 -13.21 3.19
CA GLY A 181 7.92 -14.27 3.49
C GLY A 181 9.38 -13.78 3.55
N ARG A 182 9.70 -12.63 2.96
CA ARG A 182 11.03 -11.99 2.99
C ARG A 182 11.22 -11.03 4.15
N LEU A 183 10.16 -10.75 4.90
CA LEU A 183 10.25 -9.77 5.98
C LEU A 183 11.03 -10.34 7.17
N HIS A 184 11.83 -9.50 7.80
CA HIS A 184 12.51 -9.79 9.05
C HIS A 184 11.51 -10.06 10.17
N ASN A 185 11.98 -10.71 11.23
CA ASN A 185 11.32 -10.60 12.53
C ASN A 185 11.51 -9.18 13.08
N LEU A 186 10.62 -8.76 13.99
CA LEU A 186 10.69 -7.45 14.60
C LEU A 186 11.98 -7.25 15.40
N ASN A 187 12.44 -6.00 15.46
CA ASN A 187 13.67 -5.63 16.16
C ASN A 187 13.63 -6.04 17.65
N THR A 188 14.59 -6.88 18.05
CA THR A 188 14.64 -7.48 19.40
C THR A 188 14.98 -6.50 20.52
N SER A 189 15.32 -5.26 20.19
CA SER A 189 15.49 -4.18 21.16
C SER A 189 14.16 -3.73 21.77
N TRP A 190 13.07 -3.93 21.03
CA TRP A 190 11.72 -3.47 21.40
C TRP A 190 10.70 -4.61 21.51
N PHE A 191 10.94 -5.73 20.82
CA PHE A 191 9.99 -6.85 20.73
C PHE A 191 10.66 -8.18 21.14
N PRO A 192 9.89 -9.16 21.65
CA PRO A 192 10.43 -10.50 21.90
C PRO A 192 11.01 -11.15 20.64
N GLY A 193 12.03 -11.99 20.81
CA GLY A 193 12.63 -12.75 19.71
C GLY A 193 11.59 -13.59 18.95
N GLY A 194 11.69 -13.60 17.62
CA GLY A 194 10.77 -14.33 16.75
C GLY A 194 9.44 -13.61 16.46
N SER A 195 9.19 -12.42 17.03
CA SER A 195 7.98 -11.66 16.74
C SER A 195 7.88 -11.27 15.26
N ARG A 196 6.73 -11.47 14.63
CA ARG A 196 6.46 -11.05 13.24
C ARG A 196 5.74 -9.70 13.21
N SER A 197 5.96 -8.95 12.13
CA SER A 197 5.22 -7.71 11.90
C SER A 197 3.73 -7.99 11.74
N PHE A 198 2.91 -7.13 12.34
CA PHE A 198 1.47 -7.21 12.18
C PHE A 198 1.08 -6.59 10.83
N ILE A 199 0.34 -7.32 10.00
CA ILE A 199 -0.09 -6.86 8.68
C ILE A 199 -1.60 -6.70 8.66
N PHE A 200 -2.07 -5.54 8.21
CA PHE A 200 -3.47 -5.33 7.88
C PHE A 200 -3.60 -4.77 6.47
N GLN A 201 -4.53 -5.35 5.72
CA GLN A 201 -4.62 -5.21 4.28
C GLN A 201 -5.85 -4.40 3.91
N GLU A 202 -5.69 -3.33 3.14
CA GLU A 202 -6.84 -2.58 2.63
C GLU A 202 -7.48 -3.31 1.45
N VAL A 203 -8.64 -3.91 1.71
CA VAL A 203 -9.47 -4.53 0.68
C VAL A 203 -10.85 -3.88 0.69
N VAL A 204 -11.18 -3.12 -0.36
CA VAL A 204 -12.46 -2.39 -0.49
C VAL A 204 -13.42 -3.12 -1.43
N PHE A 205 -14.62 -3.46 -0.94
CA PHE A 205 -15.69 -4.05 -1.75
C PHE A 205 -16.86 -3.07 -1.92
N PRO A 206 -17.38 -2.85 -3.15
CA PRO A 206 -18.53 -1.98 -3.36
C PRO A 206 -19.82 -2.57 -2.77
N LYS A 207 -20.69 -1.68 -2.27
CA LYS A 207 -21.92 -1.96 -1.52
C LYS A 207 -22.96 -2.80 -2.28
N CYS A 208 -22.89 -2.90 -3.60
CA CYS A 208 -23.87 -3.64 -4.41
C CYS A 208 -23.77 -5.17 -4.27
N PHE A 209 -22.70 -5.68 -3.67
CA PHE A 209 -22.57 -7.10 -3.26
C PHE A 209 -23.18 -7.38 -1.87
N TYR A 210 -23.76 -6.36 -1.22
CA TYR A 210 -24.26 -6.43 0.15
C TYR A 210 -25.79 -6.44 0.20
N LYS A 211 -26.39 -7.61 0.44
CA LYS A 211 -27.78 -7.79 0.90
C LYS A 211 -27.87 -8.80 2.05
N GLY A 212 -27.01 -8.69 3.07
CA GLY A 212 -27.13 -9.55 4.25
C GLY A 212 -26.31 -9.10 5.45
N PRO A 213 -26.55 -9.70 6.64
CA PRO A 213 -25.86 -9.35 7.87
C PRO A 213 -24.35 -9.57 7.74
N SER A 214 -23.58 -8.79 8.50
CA SER A 214 -22.13 -8.57 8.47
C SER A 214 -21.21 -9.80 8.46
N ASN A 215 -21.73 -11.03 8.54
CA ASN A 215 -20.97 -12.28 8.54
C ASN A 215 -20.62 -12.81 7.13
N ILE A 216 -21.18 -12.21 6.06
CA ILE A 216 -20.99 -12.69 4.68
C ILE A 216 -19.64 -12.30 4.06
N VAL A 217 -18.94 -11.26 4.52
CA VAL A 217 -17.64 -10.88 3.91
C VAL A 217 -16.57 -11.95 4.17
N ILE A 218 -16.56 -12.54 5.36
CA ILE A 218 -15.66 -13.66 5.67
C ILE A 218 -16.03 -14.89 4.83
N GLU A 219 -17.33 -15.14 4.60
CA GLU A 219 -17.79 -16.25 3.76
C GLU A 219 -17.56 -16.04 2.27
N TYR A 220 -17.66 -14.81 1.77
CA TYR A 220 -17.36 -14.45 0.37
C TYR A 220 -15.86 -14.58 0.11
N LEU A 221 -15.01 -14.07 1.01
CA LEU A 221 -13.56 -14.29 0.96
C LEU A 221 -13.21 -15.79 0.99
N LYS A 222 -13.93 -16.58 1.80
CA LYS A 222 -13.78 -18.05 1.81
C LYS A 222 -14.25 -18.71 0.50
N LYS A 223 -15.34 -18.25 -0.12
CA LYS A 223 -15.92 -18.84 -1.33
C LYS A 223 -15.22 -18.44 -2.63
N THR A 224 -14.67 -17.24 -2.73
CA THR A 224 -14.00 -16.78 -3.96
C THR A 224 -12.48 -17.02 -3.95
N GLU A 225 -11.89 -17.31 -2.80
CA GLU A 225 -10.43 -17.42 -2.61
C GLU A 225 -10.08 -18.61 -1.72
N GLU A 226 -10.61 -19.80 -2.05
CA GLU A 226 -10.70 -21.01 -1.21
C GLU A 226 -9.41 -21.54 -0.55
N ASN A 227 -8.21 -20.99 -0.75
CA ASN A 227 -7.00 -21.52 -0.09
C ASN A 227 -5.85 -20.54 0.21
N VAL A 228 -5.99 -19.22 0.01
CA VAL A 228 -4.81 -18.31 0.16
C VAL A 228 -4.73 -17.59 1.50
N TRP A 229 -5.79 -17.60 2.30
CA TRP A 229 -5.88 -16.75 3.51
C TRP A 229 -5.83 -17.50 4.84
N SER A 230 -5.60 -18.81 4.85
CA SER A 230 -5.68 -19.65 6.06
C SER A 230 -4.38 -19.75 6.88
N GLN A 231 -3.26 -19.20 6.43
CA GLN A 231 -1.95 -19.50 7.04
C GLN A 231 -1.33 -18.43 7.93
N TYR A 232 -1.96 -17.27 8.08
CA TYR A 232 -1.43 -16.19 8.90
C TYR A 232 -2.58 -15.49 9.63
N TYR A 233 -2.36 -15.12 10.89
CA TYR A 233 -3.29 -14.30 11.69
C TYR A 233 -3.37 -12.87 11.11
N TYR A 234 -3.88 -12.72 9.89
CA TYR A 234 -4.16 -11.44 9.27
C TYR A 234 -5.52 -10.94 9.76
N TYR A 235 -5.54 -9.80 10.44
CA TYR A 235 -6.77 -9.03 10.56
C TYR A 235 -6.96 -8.31 9.23
N THR A 236 -7.85 -8.83 8.37
CA THR A 236 -8.39 -8.02 7.27
C THR A 236 -9.21 -6.91 7.90
N SER A 237 -8.63 -5.70 8.06
CA SER A 237 -9.46 -4.52 8.25
C SER A 237 -10.11 -4.22 6.90
N VAL A 238 -11.33 -4.73 6.73
CA VAL A 238 -12.20 -4.30 5.63
C VAL A 238 -12.51 -2.82 5.90
N SER A 239 -11.68 -1.93 5.35
CA SER A 239 -11.97 -0.51 5.38
C SER A 239 -13.12 -0.27 4.41
N VAL A 240 -14.34 -0.25 4.92
CA VAL A 240 -15.50 0.26 4.19
C VAL A 240 -15.34 1.78 4.10
N ARG A 241 -14.51 2.27 3.16
CA ARG A 241 -14.46 3.70 2.86
C ARG A 241 -15.76 4.08 2.13
N TYR A 242 -16.55 4.93 2.78
CA TYR A 242 -17.71 5.59 2.16
C TYR A 242 -17.20 6.58 1.11
N HIS A 243 -17.08 6.16 -0.15
CA HIS A 243 -17.08 7.11 -1.25
C HIS A 243 -18.52 7.32 -1.70
N CYS A 244 -19.11 8.45 -1.30
CA CYS A 244 -20.27 9.01 -2.00
C CYS A 244 -19.80 9.43 -3.40
N ILE A 245 -19.87 8.50 -4.36
CA ILE A 245 -19.93 8.90 -5.77
C ILE A 245 -21.32 9.52 -5.95
N VAL A 246 -21.34 10.84 -6.06
CA VAL A 246 -22.56 11.61 -6.32
C VAL A 246 -23.09 11.21 -7.70
N LYS A 247 -24.25 10.54 -7.69
CA LYS A 247 -25.28 10.38 -8.74
C LYS A 247 -24.87 9.72 -10.07
N ALA A 248 -25.34 8.49 -10.25
CA ALA A 248 -26.24 8.15 -11.36
C ALA A 248 -27.22 7.04 -10.92
N PRO A 249 -28.50 7.09 -11.32
CA PRO A 249 -29.56 6.26 -10.77
C PRO A 249 -29.54 4.85 -11.37
N CYS A 250 -29.59 3.85 -10.50
CA CYS A 250 -29.85 2.47 -10.89
C CYS A 250 -31.32 2.38 -11.33
N GLN A 251 -31.57 2.45 -12.65
CA GLN A 251 -32.82 2.03 -13.26
C GLN A 251 -32.71 0.53 -13.54
N ILE A 252 -33.45 -0.25 -12.77
CA ILE A 252 -33.70 -1.67 -13.04
C ILE A 252 -34.85 -1.68 -14.06
N GLN A 253 -34.62 -2.18 -15.27
CA GLN A 253 -35.71 -2.69 -16.10
C GLN A 253 -35.80 -4.22 -15.92
N MET A 254 -37.05 -4.67 -15.86
CA MET A 254 -37.58 -5.93 -15.34
C MET A 254 -36.96 -7.19 -15.95
#